data_AF-A0AAT9LUA3-F1
#
_entry.id   AF-A0AAT9LUA3-F1
#
_cell.length_a   1.000
_cell.length_b   1.000
_cell.length_c   1.000
_cell.angle_alpha   90.00
_cell.angle_beta   90.00
_cell.angle_gamma   90.00
#
_symmetry.space_group_name_H-M   'P 1'
#
loop_
_entity.id
_entity.type
_entity.pdbx_description
1 polymer ?
#
loop_
_entity_poly.entity_id
_entity_poly.type
_entity_poly.pdbx_seq_one_letter_code
_entity_poly.pdbx_strand_id
1 'polypeptide(L)'
;MTAIYTSIPPMRAGEALDRYRGRIVDVAGHTEEAGFAGILTFTDNRSLDPWLLAQLIIGHTDRIAPLVAVNPVYSHPVAAVRMINTIGGLFRRRVDLNLVSGGFARHLREVGCALPHDDRYDRLREYGEIVQRMLLEERPLKFAGDHYRLNGVRLSPRLPADQVTRLFPKMFVSGASDACRRTQQALGATRLAYPQEIDNQPAGLPFAGSGVGFGIIARDSSEEAWRVARERFPVTAEGEQLHDLSATRTESRWHRNLADDVSRSPVREDVYWLYPFRSSRTFSPYLVGSHAEVGELLQRYFSLGVSTVILDGLLDEEDLHHAAIALKLTADRGGRASHGSDPL
;
A
#
# COMPACT_ATOMS: atom_id res chain seq x y z
N MET A 1 7.18 16.16 -0.77
CA MET A 1 6.23 15.76 -1.83
C MET A 1 5.75 14.36 -1.51
N THR A 2 4.44 14.15 -1.42
CA THR A 2 3.81 12.86 -1.08
C THR A 2 3.99 11.87 -2.23
N ALA A 3 4.36 10.62 -1.94
CA ALA A 3 4.45 9.58 -2.95
C ALA A 3 3.08 8.91 -3.13
N ILE A 4 2.59 8.81 -4.36
CA ILE A 4 1.33 8.11 -4.68
C ILE A 4 1.68 6.80 -5.35
N TYR A 5 1.08 5.71 -4.90
CA TYR A 5 1.13 4.41 -5.55
C TYR A 5 -0.29 3.97 -5.88
N THR A 6 -0.49 3.24 -6.96
CA THR A 6 -1.72 2.47 -7.20
C THR A 6 -1.58 1.06 -6.64
N SER A 7 -2.66 0.28 -6.59
CA SER A 7 -2.60 -1.17 -6.45
C SER A 7 -2.93 -1.84 -7.78
N ILE A 8 -2.37 -3.03 -8.05
CA ILE A 8 -2.91 -3.88 -9.11
C ILE A 8 -4.41 -4.12 -8.85
N PRO A 9 -5.24 -4.29 -9.89
CA PRO A 9 -6.63 -4.62 -9.68
C PRO A 9 -6.78 -6.04 -9.11
N PRO A 10 -7.84 -6.34 -8.33
CA PRO A 10 -8.17 -7.71 -7.97
C PRO A 10 -8.60 -8.50 -9.21
N MET A 11 -8.23 -9.78 -9.24
CA MET A 11 -8.72 -10.71 -10.25
C MET A 11 -10.19 -11.02 -9.98
N ARG A 12 -11.03 -10.93 -11.02
CA ARG A 12 -12.46 -11.22 -10.91
C ARG A 12 -12.70 -12.73 -10.95
N ALA A 13 -13.77 -13.20 -10.32
CA ALA A 13 -14.13 -14.61 -10.35
C ALA A 13 -14.37 -15.07 -11.80
N GLY A 14 -13.71 -16.16 -12.21
CA GLY A 14 -13.81 -16.71 -13.57
C GLY A 14 -13.12 -15.86 -14.66
N GLU A 15 -12.36 -14.84 -14.30
CA GLU A 15 -11.62 -14.02 -15.27
C GLU A 15 -10.48 -14.81 -15.92
N ALA A 16 -10.40 -14.74 -17.25
CA ALA A 16 -9.28 -15.33 -18.00
C ALA A 16 -7.98 -14.57 -17.71
N LEU A 17 -6.87 -15.30 -17.55
CA LEU A 17 -5.57 -14.71 -17.21
C LEU A 17 -5.09 -13.64 -18.20
N ASP A 18 -5.36 -13.82 -19.50
CA ASP A 18 -4.97 -12.82 -20.51
C ASP A 18 -5.72 -11.49 -20.33
N ARG A 19 -7.01 -11.55 -19.96
CA ARG A 19 -7.79 -10.35 -19.64
C ARG A 19 -7.28 -9.68 -18.37
N TYR A 20 -6.98 -10.48 -17.34
CA TYR A 20 -6.43 -9.96 -16.09
C TYR A 20 -5.07 -9.30 -16.30
N ARG A 21 -4.19 -9.93 -17.10
CA ARG A 21 -2.91 -9.36 -17.54
C ARG A 21 -3.10 -8.02 -18.22
N GLY A 22 -4.05 -7.90 -19.15
CA GLY A 22 -4.38 -6.64 -19.83
C GLY A 22 -4.72 -5.53 -18.84
N ARG A 23 -5.65 -5.79 -17.90
CA ARG A 23 -6.02 -4.83 -16.85
C ARG A 23 -4.85 -4.37 -16.00
N ILE A 24 -3.90 -5.26 -15.67
CA ILE A 24 -2.70 -4.90 -14.90
C ILE A 24 -1.82 -3.95 -15.73
N VAL A 25 -1.63 -4.24 -17.02
CA VAL A 25 -0.84 -3.38 -17.93
C VAL A 25 -1.51 -2.01 -18.08
N ASP A 26 -2.83 -1.96 -18.28
CA ASP A 26 -3.58 -0.71 -18.42
C ASP A 26 -3.43 0.16 -17.16
N VAL A 27 -3.64 -0.42 -15.97
CA VAL A 27 -3.46 0.31 -14.70
C VAL A 27 -2.03 0.79 -14.53
N ALA A 28 -1.03 -0.01 -14.91
CA ALA A 28 0.37 0.39 -14.84
C ALA A 28 0.68 1.58 -15.78
N GLY A 29 0.17 1.56 -17.01
CA GLY A 29 0.31 2.67 -17.97
C GLY A 29 -0.30 3.96 -17.45
N HIS A 30 -1.57 3.92 -17.03
CA HIS A 30 -2.25 5.10 -16.48
C HIS A 30 -1.59 5.62 -15.19
N THR A 31 -1.05 4.71 -14.35
CA THR A 31 -0.29 5.09 -13.14
C THR A 31 0.94 5.92 -13.52
N GLU A 32 1.62 5.54 -14.59
CA GLU A 32 2.80 6.24 -15.09
C GLU A 32 2.49 7.58 -15.75
N GLU A 33 1.40 7.65 -16.51
CA GLU A 33 0.88 8.88 -17.12
C GLU A 33 0.44 9.90 -16.08
N ALA A 34 -0.18 9.43 -14.99
CA ALA A 34 -0.53 10.25 -13.83
C ALA A 34 0.69 10.79 -13.07
N GLY A 35 1.90 10.32 -13.39
CA GLY A 35 3.14 10.74 -12.73
C GLY A 35 3.30 10.16 -11.32
N PHE A 36 2.62 9.06 -11.01
CA PHE A 36 2.68 8.42 -9.70
C PHE A 36 4.00 7.66 -9.50
N ALA A 37 4.32 7.35 -8.25
CA ALA A 37 5.60 6.77 -7.87
C ALA A 37 5.70 5.27 -8.20
N GLY A 38 4.58 4.55 -8.22
CA GLY A 38 4.62 3.10 -8.30
C GLY A 38 3.27 2.40 -8.25
N ILE A 39 3.32 1.07 -8.23
CA ILE A 39 2.14 0.21 -8.17
C ILE A 39 2.40 -0.98 -7.22
N LEU A 40 1.49 -1.21 -6.29
CA LEU A 40 1.53 -2.30 -5.31
C LEU A 40 1.08 -3.62 -5.95
N THR A 41 1.95 -4.63 -5.90
CA THR A 41 1.59 -6.03 -6.17
C THR A 41 1.38 -6.74 -4.84
N PHE A 42 0.12 -6.98 -4.46
CA PHE A 42 -0.22 -7.63 -3.20
C PHE A 42 -0.07 -9.17 -3.27
N THR A 43 -0.11 -9.82 -2.11
CA THR A 43 0.01 -11.28 -2.00
C THR A 43 -0.99 -11.86 -1.00
N ASP A 44 -1.73 -12.88 -1.42
CA ASP A 44 -2.45 -13.83 -0.57
C ASP A 44 -2.46 -15.23 -1.23
N ASN A 45 -3.07 -16.24 -0.59
CA ASN A 45 -3.12 -17.61 -1.13
C ASN A 45 -3.98 -17.74 -2.42
N ARG A 46 -4.54 -16.64 -2.95
CA ARG A 46 -5.42 -16.59 -4.14
C ARG A 46 -4.92 -15.61 -5.20
N SER A 47 -3.84 -14.87 -4.94
CA SER A 47 -3.25 -13.93 -5.88
C SER A 47 -2.18 -14.60 -6.74
N LEU A 48 -1.87 -14.00 -7.89
CA LEU A 48 -0.66 -14.36 -8.65
C LEU A 48 0.61 -13.95 -7.88
N ASP A 49 1.75 -14.50 -8.29
CA ASP A 49 3.04 -14.19 -7.67
C ASP A 49 3.41 -12.69 -7.88
N PRO A 50 3.72 -11.96 -6.79
CA PRO A 50 3.93 -10.52 -6.86
C PRO A 50 5.24 -10.11 -7.58
N TRP A 51 6.25 -10.98 -7.65
CA TRP A 51 7.49 -10.72 -8.39
C TRP A 51 7.32 -10.90 -9.89
N LEU A 52 6.56 -11.91 -10.32
CA LEU A 52 6.21 -12.09 -11.74
C LEU A 52 5.33 -10.94 -12.25
N LEU A 53 4.41 -10.46 -11.42
CA LEU A 53 3.64 -9.26 -11.72
C LEU A 53 4.51 -8.00 -11.79
N ALA A 54 5.51 -7.87 -10.90
CA ALA A 54 6.45 -6.75 -10.96
C ALA A 54 7.24 -6.73 -12.27
N GLN A 55 7.66 -7.91 -12.76
CA GLN A 55 8.31 -8.02 -14.07
C GLN A 55 7.38 -7.59 -15.20
N LEU A 56 6.10 -7.99 -15.17
CA LEU A 56 5.11 -7.56 -16.14
C LEU A 56 4.98 -6.03 -16.17
N ILE A 57 4.87 -5.39 -15.00
CA ILE A 57 4.78 -3.93 -14.85
C ILE A 57 6.02 -3.24 -15.43
N ILE A 58 7.22 -3.71 -15.07
CA ILE A 58 8.49 -3.15 -15.56
C ILE A 58 8.60 -3.28 -17.08
N GLY A 59 8.10 -4.37 -17.67
CA GLY A 59 8.13 -4.59 -19.11
C GLY A 59 7.21 -3.68 -19.92
N HIS A 60 6.26 -2.98 -19.27
CA HIS A 60 5.27 -2.11 -19.93
C HIS A 60 5.25 -0.68 -19.40
N THR A 61 6.28 -0.27 -18.64
CA THR A 61 6.41 1.09 -18.09
C THR A 61 7.88 1.50 -18.03
N ASP A 62 8.17 2.80 -17.93
CA ASP A 62 9.53 3.34 -18.00
C ASP A 62 10.07 3.94 -16.68
N ARG A 63 9.20 4.36 -15.77
CA ARG A 63 9.54 5.15 -14.58
C ARG A 63 9.03 4.56 -13.26
N ILE A 64 7.79 4.06 -13.22
CA ILE A 64 7.13 3.71 -11.95
C ILE A 64 7.81 2.53 -11.23
N ALA A 65 7.83 2.50 -9.89
CA ALA A 65 8.41 1.38 -9.14
C ALA A 65 7.33 0.36 -8.76
N PRO A 66 7.50 -0.94 -9.05
CA PRO A 66 6.67 -1.96 -8.39
C PRO A 66 6.95 -1.92 -6.89
N LEU A 67 5.89 -1.86 -6.08
CA LEU A 67 5.91 -2.06 -4.64
C LEU A 67 5.51 -3.51 -4.37
N VAL A 68 6.48 -4.39 -4.22
CA VAL A 68 6.26 -5.84 -4.18
C VAL A 68 5.95 -6.30 -2.77
N ALA A 69 4.79 -6.92 -2.57
CA ALA A 69 4.48 -7.59 -1.31
C ALA A 69 5.37 -8.82 -1.11
N VAL A 70 6.20 -8.78 -0.07
CA VAL A 70 7.08 -9.88 0.30
C VAL A 70 6.68 -10.44 1.65
N ASN A 71 6.47 -11.75 1.70
CA ASN A 71 6.18 -12.46 2.93
C ASN A 71 7.32 -13.45 3.22
N PRO A 72 8.01 -13.33 4.38
CA PRO A 72 9.06 -14.23 4.81
C PRO A 72 8.75 -15.73 4.77
N VAL A 73 7.46 -16.11 4.79
CA VAL A 73 7.04 -17.51 4.72
C VAL A 73 7.19 -18.09 3.32
N TYR A 74 6.99 -17.29 2.27
CA TYR A 74 7.03 -17.76 0.89
C TYR A 74 8.39 -17.53 0.22
N SER A 75 9.19 -16.57 0.71
CA SER A 75 10.45 -16.21 0.09
C SER A 75 11.51 -15.85 1.13
N HIS A 76 12.73 -16.33 0.91
CA HIS A 76 13.90 -16.02 1.74
C HIS A 76 14.47 -14.64 1.38
N PRO A 77 15.02 -13.84 2.32
CA PRO A 77 15.52 -12.48 2.02
C PRO A 77 16.62 -12.45 0.96
N VAL A 78 17.50 -13.45 0.94
CA VAL A 78 18.53 -13.60 -0.12
C VAL A 78 17.91 -13.72 -1.52
N ALA A 79 16.74 -14.38 -1.64
CA ALA A 79 16.05 -14.49 -2.92
C ALA A 79 15.48 -13.14 -3.36
N ALA A 80 14.90 -12.36 -2.45
CA ALA A 80 14.45 -11.00 -2.74
C ALA A 80 15.61 -10.07 -3.14
N VAL A 81 16.76 -10.14 -2.46
CA VAL A 81 17.95 -9.37 -2.88
C VAL A 81 18.40 -9.75 -4.28
N ARG A 82 18.36 -11.05 -4.62
CA ARG A 82 18.66 -11.50 -5.99
C ARG A 82 17.68 -10.88 -6.99
N MET A 83 16.38 -10.88 -6.71
CA MET A 83 15.39 -10.24 -7.58
C MET A 83 15.64 -8.74 -7.74
N ILE A 84 15.94 -8.03 -6.65
CA ILE A 84 16.25 -6.58 -6.68
C ILE A 84 17.49 -6.31 -7.54
N ASN A 85 18.58 -7.05 -7.34
CA ASN A 85 19.80 -6.89 -8.14
C ASN A 85 19.56 -7.20 -9.62
N THR A 86 18.81 -8.26 -9.92
CA THR A 86 18.48 -8.64 -11.30
C THR A 86 17.65 -7.55 -11.97
N ILE A 87 16.59 -7.07 -11.32
CA ILE A 87 15.71 -6.05 -11.89
C ILE A 87 16.46 -4.73 -12.05
N GLY A 88 17.17 -4.28 -11.02
CA GLY A 88 17.92 -3.03 -11.10
C GLY A 88 19.07 -3.10 -12.10
N GLY A 89 19.70 -4.26 -12.29
CA GLY A 89 20.78 -4.44 -13.26
C GLY A 89 20.30 -4.47 -14.71
N LEU A 90 19.25 -5.27 -14.97
CA LEU A 90 18.70 -5.46 -16.32
C LEU A 90 17.89 -4.25 -16.79
N PHE A 91 17.05 -3.69 -15.92
CA PHE A 91 16.08 -2.66 -16.30
C PHE A 91 16.45 -1.27 -15.80
N ARG A 92 17.48 -1.11 -14.95
CA ARG A 92 17.86 0.16 -14.31
C ARG A 92 16.73 0.80 -13.50
N ARG A 93 15.83 -0.04 -12.97
CA ARG A 93 14.62 0.32 -12.23
C ARG A 93 14.70 -0.11 -10.78
N ARG A 94 14.15 0.73 -9.89
CA ARG A 94 13.97 0.40 -8.47
C ARG A 94 12.75 -0.51 -8.32
N VAL A 95 12.82 -1.40 -7.34
CA VAL A 95 11.66 -2.11 -6.81
C VAL A 95 11.54 -1.74 -5.34
N ASP A 96 10.35 -1.33 -4.90
CA ASP A 96 10.05 -1.06 -3.50
C ASP A 96 9.48 -2.34 -2.86
N LEU A 97 9.59 -2.49 -1.54
CA LEU A 97 9.14 -3.69 -0.82
C LEU A 97 8.03 -3.35 0.18
N ASN A 98 6.90 -4.05 0.06
CA ASN A 98 5.88 -4.09 1.10
C ASN A 98 6.10 -5.34 1.95
N LEU A 99 6.66 -5.16 3.14
CA LEU A 99 6.99 -6.23 4.07
C LEU A 99 5.71 -6.71 4.76
N VAL A 100 5.30 -7.94 4.46
CA VAL A 100 4.06 -8.54 4.95
C VAL A 100 4.36 -9.55 6.06
N SER A 101 3.93 -9.25 7.30
CA SER A 101 4.06 -10.15 8.46
C SER A 101 3.12 -11.37 8.39
N GLY A 102 2.04 -11.27 7.60
CA GLY A 102 1.02 -12.30 7.41
C GLY A 102 -0.29 -12.00 8.13
N GLY A 103 -1.08 -11.08 7.57
CA GLY A 103 -2.31 -10.57 8.19
C GLY A 103 -3.45 -11.60 8.31
N PHE A 104 -3.41 -12.69 7.53
CA PHE A 104 -4.39 -13.77 7.60
C PHE A 104 -3.78 -14.99 8.29
N ALA A 105 -4.02 -15.13 9.59
CA ALA A 105 -3.50 -16.23 10.38
C ALA A 105 -3.89 -17.61 9.84
N ARG A 106 -5.07 -17.71 9.20
CA ARG A 106 -5.48 -18.91 8.47
C ARG A 106 -4.50 -19.26 7.34
N HIS A 107 -4.18 -18.32 6.46
CA HIS A 107 -3.24 -18.55 5.36
C HIS A 107 -1.86 -18.98 5.87
N LEU A 108 -1.40 -18.36 6.97
CA LEU A 108 -0.15 -18.75 7.63
C LEU A 108 -0.19 -20.19 8.16
N ARG A 109 -1.30 -20.59 8.80
CA ARG A 109 -1.49 -21.97 9.27
C ARG A 109 -1.54 -22.98 8.12
N GLU A 110 -2.18 -22.64 7.01
CA GLU A 110 -2.26 -23.49 5.81
C GLU A 110 -0.88 -23.83 5.24
N VAL A 111 0.11 -22.95 5.45
CA VAL A 111 1.50 -23.15 5.02
C VAL A 111 2.43 -23.52 6.19
N GLY A 112 1.87 -23.90 7.34
CA GLY A 112 2.62 -24.40 8.49
C GLY A 112 3.36 -23.34 9.33
N CYS A 113 3.10 -22.05 9.14
CA CYS A 113 3.70 -20.99 9.94
C CYS A 113 2.94 -20.78 11.25
N ALA A 114 3.52 -21.24 12.36
CA ALA A 114 2.95 -21.16 13.71
C ALA A 114 3.50 -19.99 14.57
N LEU A 115 4.27 -19.06 13.98
CA LEU A 115 4.86 -17.96 14.76
C LEU A 115 3.78 -17.06 15.40
N PRO A 116 3.95 -16.70 16.68
CA PRO A 116 3.15 -15.69 17.36
C PRO A 116 3.14 -14.35 16.64
N HIS A 117 2.11 -13.52 16.90
CA HIS A 117 1.89 -12.27 16.18
C HIS A 117 3.13 -11.36 16.14
N ASP A 118 3.77 -11.14 17.29
CA ASP A 118 4.89 -10.21 17.44
C ASP A 118 6.19 -10.79 16.84
N ASP A 119 6.45 -12.08 17.04
CA ASP A 119 7.60 -12.80 16.45
C ASP A 119 7.59 -12.74 14.91
N ARG A 120 6.40 -12.62 14.28
CA ARG A 120 6.32 -12.39 12.83
C ARG A 120 6.93 -11.06 12.42
N TYR A 121 6.80 -10.01 13.23
CA TYR A 121 7.41 -8.69 12.99
C TYR A 121 8.91 -8.69 13.31
N ASP A 122 9.36 -9.47 14.29
CA ASP A 122 10.79 -9.66 14.55
C ASP A 122 11.48 -10.38 13.39
N ARG A 123 10.86 -11.42 12.84
CA ARG A 123 11.31 -12.05 11.58
C ARG A 123 11.33 -11.06 10.42
N LEU A 124 10.32 -10.19 10.32
CA LEU A 124 10.23 -9.19 9.26
C LEU A 124 11.32 -8.12 9.38
N ARG A 125 11.66 -7.72 10.61
CA ARG A 125 12.79 -6.84 10.92
C ARG A 125 14.10 -7.46 10.44
N GLU A 126 14.39 -8.70 10.82
CA GLU A 126 15.61 -9.38 10.35
C GLU A 126 15.64 -9.53 8.82
N TYR A 127 14.49 -9.83 8.19
CA TYR A 127 14.36 -9.89 6.75
C TYR A 127 14.78 -8.58 6.07
N GLY A 128 14.20 -7.46 6.52
CA GLY A 128 14.51 -6.13 6.01
C GLY A 128 15.98 -5.76 6.23
N GLU A 129 16.52 -6.04 7.42
CA GLU A 129 17.91 -5.77 7.76
C GLU A 129 18.87 -6.54 6.83
N ILE A 130 18.61 -7.83 6.60
CA ILE A 130 19.39 -8.64 5.65
C ILE A 130 19.32 -8.01 4.26
N VAL A 131 18.14 -7.62 3.78
CA VAL A 131 18.00 -6.99 2.45
C VAL A 131 18.83 -5.71 2.35
N GLN A 132 18.69 -4.79 3.31
CA GLN A 132 19.44 -3.52 3.32
C GLN A 132 20.95 -3.78 3.37
N ARG A 133 21.40 -4.64 4.27
CA ARG A 133 22.82 -4.95 4.45
C ARG A 133 23.42 -5.65 3.24
N MET A 134 22.73 -6.60 2.62
CA MET A 134 23.24 -7.26 1.40
C MET A 134 23.35 -6.32 0.21
N LEU A 135 22.49 -5.29 0.12
CA LEU A 135 22.57 -4.29 -0.94
C LEU A 135 23.72 -3.30 -0.68
N LEU A 136 23.89 -2.83 0.56
CA LEU A 136 24.86 -1.80 0.93
C LEU A 136 26.28 -2.34 1.17
N GLU A 137 26.43 -3.48 1.84
CA GLU A 137 27.74 -3.99 2.25
C GLU A 137 28.42 -4.74 1.12
N GLU A 138 29.66 -4.38 0.77
CA GLU A 138 30.42 -5.07 -0.29
C GLU A 138 30.93 -6.46 0.09
N ARG A 139 31.03 -6.75 1.40
CA ARG A 139 31.57 -8.00 1.94
C ARG A 139 30.51 -9.11 1.95
N PRO A 140 30.90 -10.41 1.95
CA PRO A 140 29.93 -11.48 2.10
C PRO A 140 29.22 -11.36 3.45
N LEU A 141 27.89 -11.36 3.45
CA LEU A 141 27.10 -11.08 4.65
C LEU A 141 27.08 -12.30 5.57
N LYS A 142 27.57 -12.10 6.80
CA LYS A 142 27.28 -12.98 7.94
C LYS A 142 26.15 -12.34 8.75
N PHE A 143 25.16 -13.14 9.11
CA PHE A 143 24.01 -12.71 9.90
C PHE A 143 23.65 -13.80 10.90
N ALA A 144 23.38 -13.43 12.15
CA ALA A 144 23.02 -14.36 13.20
C ALA A 144 21.90 -13.72 14.03
N GLY A 145 20.67 -13.92 13.57
CA GLY A 145 19.46 -13.55 14.29
C GLY A 145 18.71 -14.78 14.79
N ASP A 146 17.53 -14.54 15.35
CA ASP A 146 16.65 -15.57 15.89
C ASP A 146 15.94 -16.33 14.77
N HIS A 147 15.70 -15.68 13.63
CA HIS A 147 14.97 -16.26 12.50
C HIS A 147 15.87 -16.58 11.30
N TYR A 148 16.98 -15.86 11.14
CA TYR A 148 17.90 -16.08 10.03
C TYR A 148 19.35 -16.27 10.47
N ARG A 149 20.04 -17.19 9.79
CA ARG A 149 21.49 -17.37 9.91
C ARG A 149 22.12 -17.42 8.52
N LEU A 150 23.02 -16.49 8.24
CA LEU A 150 23.80 -16.41 7.00
C LEU A 150 25.28 -16.59 7.31
N ASN A 151 25.95 -17.48 6.56
CA ASN A 151 27.34 -17.87 6.79
C ASN A 151 28.29 -17.25 5.75
N GLY A 152 28.15 -15.95 5.45
CA GLY A 152 29.00 -15.25 4.47
C GLY A 152 28.43 -15.31 3.05
N VAL A 153 27.13 -15.03 2.90
CA VAL A 153 26.47 -15.04 1.59
C VAL A 153 26.90 -13.83 0.76
N ARG A 154 27.31 -14.07 -0.49
CA ARG A 154 27.57 -13.04 -1.50
C ARG A 154 26.75 -13.37 -2.73
N LEU A 155 26.03 -12.38 -3.26
CA LEU A 155 25.32 -12.49 -4.53
C LEU A 155 26.13 -11.85 -5.66
N SER A 156 25.99 -12.42 -6.86
CA SER A 156 26.51 -11.88 -8.12
C SER A 156 25.47 -12.15 -9.23
N PRO A 157 25.20 -11.19 -10.14
CA PRO A 157 25.72 -9.83 -10.14
C PRO A 157 25.11 -8.99 -9.00
N ARG A 158 25.78 -7.87 -8.68
CA ARG A 158 25.28 -6.82 -7.77
C ARG A 158 25.03 -5.56 -8.56
N LEU A 159 24.18 -4.69 -8.01
CA LEU A 159 24.13 -3.32 -8.49
C LEU A 159 25.48 -2.63 -8.25
N PRO A 160 26.01 -1.89 -9.23
CA PRO A 160 27.15 -1.00 -9.03
C PRO A 160 26.89 -0.01 -7.88
N ALA A 161 27.92 0.33 -7.10
CA ALA A 161 27.79 1.15 -5.90
C ALA A 161 27.16 2.54 -6.19
N ASP A 162 27.47 3.14 -7.34
CA ASP A 162 26.89 4.39 -7.83
C ASP A 162 25.38 4.28 -8.14
N GLN A 163 24.88 3.07 -8.37
CA GLN A 163 23.46 2.81 -8.66
C GLN A 163 22.68 2.39 -7.42
N VAL A 164 23.33 1.83 -6.39
CA VAL A 164 22.67 1.37 -5.17
C VAL A 164 21.84 2.48 -4.55
N THR A 165 22.38 3.69 -4.40
CA THR A 165 21.66 4.82 -3.81
C THR A 165 20.38 5.18 -4.59
N ARG A 166 20.45 5.20 -5.92
CA ARG A 166 19.30 5.55 -6.78
C ARG A 166 18.24 4.44 -6.81
N LEU A 167 18.68 3.19 -6.76
CA LEU A 167 17.84 2.00 -6.89
C LEU A 167 17.52 1.35 -5.54
N PHE A 168 17.90 1.98 -4.44
CA PHE A 168 17.69 1.43 -3.10
C PHE A 168 16.19 1.30 -2.83
N PRO A 169 15.69 0.11 -2.48
CA PRO A 169 14.26 -0.12 -2.28
C PRO A 169 13.73 0.75 -1.14
N LYS A 170 12.60 1.42 -1.35
CA LYS A 170 11.81 1.89 -0.22
C LYS A 170 11.16 0.68 0.44
N MET A 171 11.10 0.68 1.77
CA MET A 171 10.47 -0.38 2.54
C MET A 171 9.19 0.14 3.19
N PHE A 172 8.16 -0.69 3.13
CA PHE A 172 6.86 -0.45 3.74
C PHE A 172 6.53 -1.57 4.70
N VAL A 173 5.82 -1.25 5.77
CA VAL A 173 5.30 -2.24 6.72
C VAL A 173 3.89 -1.85 7.14
N SER A 174 2.99 -2.82 7.27
CA SER A 174 1.60 -2.56 7.65
C SER A 174 1.29 -3.06 9.05
N GLY A 175 0.54 -2.27 9.81
CA GLY A 175 0.02 -2.66 11.12
C GLY A 175 0.04 -1.54 12.16
N ALA A 176 -0.80 -1.69 13.18
CA ALA A 176 -0.94 -0.70 14.25
C ALA A 176 -0.21 -1.09 15.56
N SER A 177 0.28 -2.33 15.66
CA SER A 177 0.93 -2.86 16.87
C SER A 177 2.27 -2.19 17.19
N ASP A 178 2.69 -2.28 18.45
CA ASP A 178 4.02 -1.81 18.87
C ASP A 178 5.14 -2.62 18.21
N ALA A 179 4.93 -3.92 17.94
CA ALA A 179 5.85 -4.72 17.14
C ALA A 179 6.04 -4.14 15.73
N CYS A 180 4.95 -3.72 15.06
CA CYS A 180 5.03 -3.04 13.76
C CYS A 180 5.81 -1.72 13.85
N ARG A 181 5.55 -0.90 14.89
CA ARG A 181 6.27 0.37 15.11
C ARG A 181 7.76 0.15 15.36
N ARG A 182 8.14 -0.88 16.11
CA ARG A 182 9.55 -1.26 16.32
C ARG A 182 10.21 -1.66 15.00
N THR A 183 9.56 -2.48 14.18
CA THR A 183 10.05 -2.85 12.83
C THR A 183 10.18 -1.62 11.93
N GLN A 184 9.19 -0.72 11.94
CA GLN A 184 9.21 0.54 11.19
C GLN A 184 10.46 1.36 11.52
N GLN A 185 10.69 1.60 12.81
CA GLN A 185 11.83 2.39 13.30
C GLN A 185 13.17 1.72 12.94
N ALA A 186 13.30 0.41 13.17
CA ALA A 186 14.53 -0.32 12.92
C ALA A 186 14.95 -0.31 11.44
N LEU A 187 13.97 -0.33 10.52
CA LEU A 187 14.23 -0.38 9.09
C LEU A 187 14.19 0.99 8.39
N GLY A 188 13.74 2.04 9.09
CA GLY A 188 13.38 3.31 8.45
C GLY A 188 12.27 3.15 7.42
N ALA A 189 11.37 2.18 7.62
CA ALA A 189 10.29 1.89 6.69
C ALA A 189 9.14 2.89 6.83
N THR A 190 8.38 3.09 5.74
CA THR A 190 7.11 3.80 5.80
C THR A 190 6.05 2.88 6.37
N ARG A 191 5.38 3.26 7.46
CA ARG A 191 4.29 2.45 8.00
C ARG A 191 3.00 2.76 7.26
N LEU A 192 2.41 1.78 6.59
CA LEU A 192 1.07 1.91 6.04
C LEU A 192 0.07 1.85 7.21
N ALA A 193 -0.40 3.03 7.58
CA ALA A 193 -1.41 3.27 8.59
C ALA A 193 -2.80 3.28 7.94
N TYR A 194 -3.80 3.18 8.79
CA TYR A 194 -5.18 3.21 8.35
C TYR A 194 -5.65 4.64 8.26
N PRO A 195 -6.35 4.99 7.18
CA PRO A 195 -7.00 6.28 7.16
C PRO A 195 -8.15 6.24 8.16
N GLN A 196 -8.13 7.18 9.09
CA GLN A 196 -9.14 7.36 10.11
C GLN A 196 -9.90 8.66 9.83
N GLU A 197 -11.10 8.81 10.35
CA GLU A 197 -11.71 10.14 10.40
C GLU A 197 -10.76 11.13 11.08
N ILE A 198 -10.52 12.27 10.42
CA ILE A 198 -9.47 13.21 10.81
C ILE A 198 -10.01 14.49 11.47
N ASP A 199 -11.32 14.57 11.73
CA ASP A 199 -11.94 15.77 12.30
C ASP A 199 -11.52 16.04 13.75
N ASN A 200 -11.13 15.01 14.49
CA ASN A 200 -10.75 15.11 15.90
C ASN A 200 -9.27 14.77 16.17
N GLN A 201 -8.39 14.97 15.19
CA GLN A 201 -6.96 14.65 15.37
C GLN A 201 -6.26 15.68 16.25
N PRO A 202 -5.36 15.25 17.15
CA PRO A 202 -4.62 16.17 18.00
C PRO A 202 -3.70 17.06 17.16
N ALA A 203 -3.32 18.21 17.72
CA ALA A 203 -2.34 19.10 17.09
C ALA A 203 -1.01 18.37 16.82
N GLY A 204 -0.38 18.66 15.67
CA GLY A 204 0.89 18.08 15.26
C GLY A 204 0.79 17.25 13.98
N LEU A 205 1.72 16.31 13.79
CA LEU A 205 1.81 15.43 12.62
C LEU A 205 1.57 13.97 13.03
N PRO A 206 0.32 13.58 13.37
CA PRO A 206 0.03 12.23 13.87
C PRO A 206 0.35 11.12 12.87
N PHE A 207 0.46 11.45 11.58
CA PHE A 207 0.80 10.49 10.51
C PHE A 207 2.24 10.62 10.01
N ALA A 208 3.12 11.34 10.71
CA ALA A 208 4.53 11.46 10.31
C ALA A 208 5.17 10.08 10.06
N GLY A 209 5.85 9.94 8.91
CA GLY A 209 6.47 8.67 8.49
C GLY A 209 5.48 7.56 8.13
N SER A 210 4.20 7.89 7.95
CA SER A 210 3.14 6.94 7.61
C SER A 210 2.60 7.19 6.20
N GLY A 211 2.14 6.11 5.58
CA GLY A 211 1.27 6.16 4.40
C GLY A 211 -0.14 5.69 4.74
N VAL A 212 -1.09 5.91 3.84
CA VAL A 212 -2.50 5.50 4.00
C VAL A 212 -3.05 4.91 2.70
N GLY A 213 -4.03 4.02 2.79
CA GLY A 213 -4.68 3.39 1.62
C GLY A 213 -6.13 3.81 1.48
N PHE A 214 -6.54 4.29 0.30
CA PHE A 214 -7.93 4.66 0.00
C PHE A 214 -8.39 4.10 -1.34
N GLY A 215 -9.67 3.71 -1.41
CA GLY A 215 -10.40 3.81 -2.67
C GLY A 215 -10.82 5.25 -2.93
N ILE A 216 -10.90 5.66 -4.20
CA ILE A 216 -11.40 7.00 -4.56
C ILE A 216 -12.47 6.85 -5.64
N ILE A 217 -13.63 7.46 -5.41
CA ILE A 217 -14.68 7.67 -6.40
C ILE A 217 -14.92 9.18 -6.46
N ALA A 218 -14.09 9.85 -7.26
CA ALA A 218 -14.24 11.28 -7.51
C ALA A 218 -14.91 11.49 -8.86
N ARG A 219 -15.76 12.52 -8.99
CA ARG A 219 -16.38 12.94 -10.26
C ARG A 219 -16.44 14.48 -10.32
N ASP A 220 -16.99 15.02 -11.40
CA ASP A 220 -17.14 16.48 -11.55
C ASP A 220 -18.08 17.05 -10.48
N SER A 221 -19.06 16.26 -10.02
CA SER A 221 -19.98 16.61 -8.94
C SER A 221 -20.08 15.51 -7.88
N SER A 222 -20.42 15.90 -6.65
CA SER A 222 -20.65 14.98 -5.53
C SER A 222 -21.82 14.03 -5.81
N GLU A 223 -22.89 14.54 -6.43
CA GLU A 223 -24.06 13.73 -6.78
C GLU A 223 -23.69 12.59 -7.73
N GLU A 224 -22.89 12.88 -8.76
CA GLU A 224 -22.43 11.87 -9.70
C GLU A 224 -21.51 10.85 -9.04
N ALA A 225 -20.56 11.29 -8.21
CA ALA A 225 -19.68 10.41 -7.45
C ALA A 225 -20.48 9.45 -6.56
N TRP A 226 -21.49 9.96 -5.86
CA TRP A 226 -22.37 9.15 -5.03
C TRP A 226 -23.27 8.20 -5.81
N ARG A 227 -23.73 8.60 -7.01
CA ARG A 227 -24.43 7.69 -7.93
C ARG A 227 -23.54 6.50 -8.27
N VAL A 228 -22.30 6.74 -8.70
CA VAL A 228 -21.32 5.67 -9.01
C VAL A 228 -21.02 4.83 -7.78
N ALA A 229 -20.86 5.44 -6.60
CA ALA A 229 -20.60 4.73 -5.35
C ALA A 229 -21.73 3.77 -4.97
N ARG A 230 -22.99 4.19 -5.08
CA ARG A 230 -24.17 3.36 -4.82
C ARG A 230 -24.36 2.24 -5.85
N GLU A 231 -24.07 2.51 -7.13
CA GLU A 231 -24.10 1.49 -8.19
C GLU A 231 -23.03 0.42 -7.98
N ARG A 232 -21.84 0.84 -7.53
CA ARG A 232 -20.69 -0.04 -7.31
C ARG A 232 -20.81 -0.85 -6.02
N PHE A 233 -21.32 -0.23 -4.97
CA PHE A 233 -21.51 -0.87 -3.66
C PHE A 233 -22.97 -0.74 -3.22
N PRO A 234 -23.91 -1.41 -3.92
CA PRO A 234 -25.31 -1.38 -3.54
C PRO A 234 -25.48 -1.94 -2.13
N VAL A 235 -26.26 -1.23 -1.33
CA VAL A 235 -26.59 -1.65 0.03
C VAL A 235 -27.54 -2.84 -0.03
N THR A 236 -27.10 -4.00 0.45
CA THR A 236 -27.92 -5.22 0.53
C THR A 236 -27.92 -5.78 1.95
N ALA A 237 -29.04 -6.38 2.36
CA ALA A 237 -29.17 -7.02 3.68
C ALA A 237 -28.10 -8.12 3.91
N GLU A 238 -27.72 -8.82 2.86
CA GLU A 238 -26.64 -9.82 2.87
C GLU A 238 -25.26 -9.18 3.12
N GLY A 239 -25.01 -7.99 2.58
CA GLY A 239 -23.77 -7.24 2.79
C GLY A 239 -23.61 -6.77 4.23
N GLU A 240 -24.71 -6.39 4.89
CA GLU A 240 -24.72 -6.05 6.32
C GLU A 240 -24.44 -7.28 7.20
N GLN A 241 -25.01 -8.44 6.88
CA GLN A 241 -24.77 -9.69 7.63
C GLN A 241 -23.32 -10.23 7.48
N LEU A 242 -22.67 -10.02 6.33
CA LEU A 242 -21.27 -10.42 6.13
C LEU A 242 -20.28 -9.63 7.00
N HIS A 243 -20.64 -8.41 7.40
CA HIS A 243 -19.81 -7.55 8.26
C HIS A 243 -19.53 -8.21 9.63
N ASP A 244 -20.59 -8.66 10.31
CA ASP A 244 -20.52 -9.23 11.65
C ASP A 244 -19.65 -10.50 11.70
N LEU A 245 -19.63 -11.26 10.59
CA LEU A 245 -18.85 -12.49 10.45
C LEU A 245 -17.37 -12.23 10.12
N SER A 246 -17.03 -11.11 9.46
CA SER A 246 -15.63 -10.81 9.08
C SER A 246 -14.85 -10.18 10.24
N ALA A 247 -15.50 -9.33 11.04
CA ALA A 247 -14.93 -8.71 12.24
C ALA A 247 -14.49 -9.74 13.31
N THR A 248 -15.19 -10.88 13.40
CA THR A 248 -14.91 -11.95 14.37
C THR A 248 -13.81 -12.92 13.93
N ARG A 249 -13.40 -12.91 12.65
CA ARG A 249 -12.45 -13.89 12.07
C ARG A 249 -11.04 -13.33 11.83
N THR A 250 -10.80 -12.07 12.15
CA THR A 250 -9.56 -11.36 11.84
C THR A 250 -8.70 -11.12 13.09
N GLU A 251 -7.48 -11.64 13.08
CA GLU A 251 -6.50 -11.35 14.15
C GLU A 251 -5.93 -9.94 14.04
N SER A 252 -6.06 -9.31 12.87
CA SER A 252 -5.58 -7.96 12.64
C SER A 252 -6.31 -6.99 13.57
N ARG A 253 -5.57 -6.39 14.51
CA ARG A 253 -6.07 -5.30 15.38
C ARG A 253 -6.70 -4.18 14.55
N TRP A 254 -6.22 -4.01 13.33
CA TRP A 254 -6.81 -3.07 12.39
C TRP A 254 -8.23 -3.39 11.98
N HIS A 255 -8.47 -4.58 11.43
CA HIS A 255 -9.81 -4.94 10.96
C HIS A 255 -10.80 -4.89 12.13
N ARG A 256 -10.35 -5.18 13.35
CA ARG A 256 -11.13 -5.00 14.58
C ARG A 256 -11.42 -3.53 14.88
N ASN A 257 -10.40 -2.66 14.93
CA ASN A 257 -10.62 -1.23 15.19
C ASN A 257 -11.51 -0.56 14.13
N LEU A 258 -11.35 -0.92 12.85
CA LEU A 258 -12.19 -0.37 11.78
C LEU A 258 -13.62 -0.94 11.84
N ALA A 259 -13.79 -2.20 12.23
CA ALA A 259 -15.12 -2.77 12.52
C ALA A 259 -15.77 -2.09 13.74
N ASP A 260 -15.01 -1.74 14.77
CA ASP A 260 -15.49 -1.00 15.93
C ASP A 260 -15.95 0.42 15.53
N ASP A 261 -15.14 1.16 14.76
CA ASP A 261 -15.52 2.48 14.21
C ASP A 261 -16.78 2.38 13.35
N VAL A 262 -16.87 1.32 12.54
CA VAL A 262 -18.06 1.01 11.74
C VAL A 262 -19.30 0.78 12.61
N SER A 263 -19.19 0.02 13.69
CA SER A 263 -20.33 -0.29 14.58
C SER A 263 -20.85 0.92 15.35
N ARG A 264 -19.99 1.95 15.54
CA ARG A 264 -20.29 3.14 16.35
C ARG A 264 -20.79 4.34 15.54
N SER A 265 -20.53 4.38 14.24
CA SER A 265 -20.94 5.51 13.38
C SER A 265 -22.14 5.14 12.49
N PRO A 266 -23.19 6.00 12.43
CA PRO A 266 -24.26 5.82 11.44
C PRO A 266 -23.67 5.85 10.02
N VAL A 267 -24.26 5.09 9.09
CA VAL A 267 -23.87 5.20 7.67
C VAL A 267 -24.21 6.61 7.20
N ARG A 268 -23.18 7.43 6.96
CA ARG A 268 -23.30 8.78 6.42
C ARG A 268 -22.71 8.81 5.01
N GLU A 269 -23.37 9.54 4.11
CA GLU A 269 -22.83 9.87 2.79
C GLU A 269 -21.88 11.08 2.91
N ASP A 270 -20.82 10.90 3.68
CA ASP A 270 -19.73 11.87 3.84
C ASP A 270 -18.56 11.50 2.94
N VAL A 271 -17.69 12.48 2.64
CA VAL A 271 -16.55 12.27 1.72
C VAL A 271 -15.70 11.09 2.15
N TYR A 272 -15.52 10.87 3.45
CA TYR A 272 -14.92 9.65 3.98
C TYR A 272 -15.98 8.58 4.22
N TRP A 273 -15.98 7.53 3.39
CA TRP A 273 -17.03 6.53 3.36
C TRP A 273 -16.52 5.12 3.72
N LEU A 274 -17.10 4.55 4.77
CA LEU A 274 -16.70 3.25 5.32
C LEU A 274 -17.52 2.06 4.79
N TYR A 275 -18.65 2.27 4.12
CA TYR A 275 -19.59 1.18 3.77
C TYR A 275 -18.98 0.03 2.94
N PRO A 276 -18.13 0.26 1.92
CA PRO A 276 -17.50 -0.83 1.16
C PRO A 276 -16.64 -1.75 2.03
N PHE A 277 -16.02 -1.19 3.06
CA PHE A 277 -15.31 -1.97 4.08
C PHE A 277 -16.29 -2.73 4.98
N ARG A 278 -17.41 -2.10 5.41
CA ARG A 278 -18.46 -2.75 6.21
C ARG A 278 -18.94 -4.03 5.54
N SER A 279 -19.31 -3.93 4.26
CA SER A 279 -19.81 -5.04 3.45
C SER A 279 -18.76 -6.09 3.07
N SER A 280 -17.52 -5.99 3.59
CA SER A 280 -16.39 -6.88 3.27
C SER A 280 -16.07 -6.95 1.77
N ARG A 281 -16.47 -5.93 1.01
CA ARG A 281 -16.21 -5.84 -0.44
C ARG A 281 -14.83 -5.27 -0.72
N THR A 282 -14.29 -4.45 0.19
CA THR A 282 -12.94 -3.89 0.11
C THR A 282 -12.23 -3.92 1.46
N PHE A 283 -10.91 -3.79 1.42
CA PHE A 283 -10.05 -3.71 2.59
C PHE A 283 -9.63 -2.26 2.93
N SER A 284 -10.20 -1.26 2.25
CA SER A 284 -9.85 0.15 2.45
C SER A 284 -11.12 1.01 2.41
N PRO A 285 -11.17 2.11 3.19
CA PRO A 285 -12.25 3.09 3.08
C PRO A 285 -12.19 3.80 1.72
N TYR A 286 -13.31 4.39 1.33
CA TYR A 286 -13.43 5.15 0.08
C TYR A 286 -13.55 6.64 0.34
N LEU A 287 -12.93 7.44 -0.53
CA LEU A 287 -13.21 8.87 -0.63
C LEU A 287 -14.19 9.11 -1.77
N VAL A 288 -15.37 9.66 -1.48
CA VAL A 288 -16.46 9.83 -2.45
C VAL A 288 -16.90 11.30 -2.51
N GLY A 289 -16.89 11.91 -3.68
CA GLY A 289 -17.35 13.29 -3.84
C GLY A 289 -16.87 13.95 -5.12
N SER A 290 -17.05 15.25 -5.23
CA SER A 290 -16.43 16.05 -6.30
C SER A 290 -14.90 16.01 -6.18
N HIS A 291 -14.18 16.32 -7.27
CA HIS A 291 -12.71 16.44 -7.22
C HIS A 291 -12.23 17.41 -6.14
N ALA A 292 -12.98 18.50 -5.92
CA ALA A 292 -12.64 19.52 -4.93
C ALA A 292 -12.76 18.98 -3.50
N GLU A 293 -13.87 18.33 -3.16
CA GLU A 293 -14.10 17.75 -1.83
C GLU A 293 -13.09 16.66 -1.49
N VAL A 294 -12.84 15.75 -2.44
CA VAL A 294 -11.85 14.68 -2.27
C VAL A 294 -10.44 15.28 -2.14
N GLY A 295 -10.10 16.27 -2.98
CA GLY A 295 -8.83 16.99 -2.90
C GLY A 295 -8.64 17.70 -1.56
N GLU A 296 -9.69 18.32 -1.01
CA GLU A 296 -9.64 18.95 0.30
C GLU A 296 -9.34 17.98 1.42
N LEU A 297 -10.02 16.83 1.44
CA LEU A 297 -9.77 15.80 2.43
C LEU A 297 -8.34 15.22 2.32
N LEU A 298 -7.86 14.95 1.10
CA LEU A 298 -6.49 14.50 0.86
C LEU A 298 -5.46 15.52 1.35
N GLN A 299 -5.68 16.81 1.08
CA GLN A 299 -4.79 17.87 1.55
C GLN A 299 -4.73 17.95 3.09
N ARG A 300 -5.85 17.69 3.77
CA ARG A 300 -5.87 17.60 5.24
C ARG A 300 -5.02 16.42 5.73
N TYR A 301 -5.11 15.25 5.11
CA TYR A 301 -4.23 14.11 5.43
C TYR A 301 -2.74 14.45 5.24
N PHE A 302 -2.38 15.13 4.14
CA PHE A 302 -1.00 15.55 3.88
C PHE A 302 -0.50 16.55 4.93
N SER A 303 -1.36 17.47 5.35
CA SER A 303 -1.05 18.46 6.39
C SER A 303 -0.85 17.82 7.77
N LEU A 304 -1.43 16.64 8.02
CA LEU A 304 -1.23 15.84 9.23
C LEU A 304 -0.01 14.89 9.14
N GLY A 305 0.79 14.98 8.07
CA GLY A 305 2.07 14.29 7.95
C GLY A 305 2.06 13.00 7.11
N VAL A 306 0.95 12.67 6.46
CA VAL A 306 0.90 11.54 5.51
C VAL A 306 1.88 11.79 4.36
N SER A 307 2.84 10.89 4.18
CA SER A 307 3.88 10.98 3.15
C SER A 307 3.68 10.01 1.99
N THR A 308 2.74 9.07 2.10
CA THR A 308 2.44 8.11 1.03
C THR A 308 0.96 7.80 0.95
N VAL A 309 0.42 7.66 -0.26
CA VAL A 309 -0.93 7.16 -0.51
C VAL A 309 -0.86 5.92 -1.38
N ILE A 310 -1.60 4.88 -1.01
CA ILE A 310 -1.91 3.74 -1.87
C ILE A 310 -3.35 3.91 -2.36
N LEU A 311 -3.55 4.03 -3.66
CA LEU A 311 -4.85 4.03 -4.29
C LEU A 311 -5.29 2.59 -4.51
N ASP A 312 -6.17 2.13 -3.63
CA ASP A 312 -6.74 0.79 -3.65
C ASP A 312 -8.01 0.74 -4.50
N GLY A 313 -8.31 -0.45 -5.03
CA GLY A 313 -9.62 -0.69 -5.65
C GLY A 313 -9.88 0.12 -6.91
N LEU A 314 -8.83 0.49 -7.64
CA LEU A 314 -8.92 1.04 -9.00
C LEU A 314 -9.46 -0.06 -9.93
N LEU A 315 -10.66 0.16 -10.45
CA LEU A 315 -11.35 -0.84 -11.28
C LEU A 315 -11.16 -0.61 -12.77
N ASP A 316 -11.00 0.65 -13.16
CA ASP A 316 -10.92 1.14 -14.54
C ASP A 316 -10.07 2.42 -14.63
N GLU A 317 -9.85 2.87 -15.87
CA GLU A 317 -9.12 4.10 -16.21
C GLU A 317 -9.81 5.36 -15.71
N GLU A 318 -11.15 5.40 -15.77
CA GLU A 318 -11.96 6.56 -15.42
C GLU A 318 -11.76 6.94 -13.94
N ASP A 319 -11.79 5.97 -13.05
CA ASP A 319 -11.53 6.20 -11.63
C ASP A 319 -10.13 6.76 -11.37
N LEU A 320 -9.12 6.22 -12.07
CA LEU A 320 -7.75 6.68 -11.91
C LEU A 320 -7.59 8.12 -12.45
N HIS A 321 -8.22 8.42 -13.58
CA HIS A 321 -8.25 9.76 -14.15
C HIS A 321 -8.83 10.77 -13.15
N HIS A 322 -10.00 10.50 -12.59
CA HIS A 322 -10.63 11.40 -11.63
C HIS A 322 -9.89 11.46 -10.28
N ALA A 323 -9.33 10.35 -9.80
CA ALA A 323 -8.47 10.35 -8.62
C ALA A 323 -7.22 11.23 -8.83
N ALA A 324 -6.62 11.17 -10.03
CA ALA A 324 -5.49 12.01 -10.40
C ALA A 324 -5.86 13.49 -10.45
N ILE A 325 -7.06 13.86 -10.92
CA ILE A 325 -7.56 15.24 -10.87
C ILE A 325 -7.67 15.72 -9.41
N ALA A 326 -8.34 14.95 -8.55
CA ALA A 326 -8.49 15.30 -7.14
C ALA A 326 -7.13 15.46 -6.43
N LEU A 327 -6.17 14.56 -6.73
CA LEU A 327 -4.80 14.64 -6.21
C LEU A 327 -4.05 15.88 -6.71
N LYS A 328 -4.20 16.28 -7.98
CA LYS A 328 -3.56 17.49 -8.53
C LYS A 328 -4.04 18.77 -7.83
N LEU A 329 -5.33 18.84 -7.47
CA LEU A 329 -5.89 19.98 -6.74
C LEU A 329 -5.28 20.19 -5.34
N THR A 330 -4.65 19.16 -4.75
CA THR A 330 -3.90 19.28 -3.49
C THR A 330 -2.63 20.13 -3.66
N ALA A 331 -1.91 19.97 -4.78
CA ALA A 331 -0.65 20.63 -5.05
C ALA A 331 -0.80 22.13 -5.30
N ASP A 332 -1.87 22.52 -6.02
CA ASP A 332 -2.16 23.93 -6.36
C ASP A 332 -2.55 24.77 -5.14
N ARG A 333 -3.11 24.14 -4.10
CA ARG A 333 -3.53 24.82 -2.87
C ARG A 333 -2.37 25.02 -1.88
N GLY A 334 -1.41 24.09 -1.84
CA GLY A 334 -0.18 24.24 -1.05
C GLY A 334 0.69 25.44 -1.51
N GLY A 335 0.61 25.83 -2.78
CA GLY A 335 1.29 27.00 -3.33
C GLY A 335 0.62 28.35 -3.03
N ARG A 336 -0.68 28.37 -2.68
CA ARG A 336 -1.40 29.62 -2.37
C ARG A 336 -1.33 30.02 -0.90
N ALA A 337 -1.02 29.08 0.01
CA ALA A 337 -0.90 29.37 1.44
C ALA A 337 0.42 30.06 1.86
N SER A 338 1.39 30.23 0.95
CA SER A 338 2.69 30.84 1.25
C SER A 338 2.81 32.31 0.86
N HIS A 339 1.76 32.95 0.32
CA HIS A 339 1.75 34.36 -0.05
C HIS A 339 0.55 35.09 0.58
N GLY A 340 0.56 35.16 1.92
CA GLY A 340 -0.35 35.99 2.72
C GLY A 340 0.45 37.03 3.50
N SER A 341 0.78 38.12 2.80
CA SER A 341 1.04 39.49 3.29
C SER A 341 1.06 39.75 4.81
N ASP A 342 2.24 40.12 5.33
CA ASP A 342 2.37 41.13 6.39
C ASP A 342 2.12 42.52 5.76
N PRO A 343 1.18 43.33 6.27
CA PRO A 343 1.24 44.77 6.11
C PRO A 343 2.00 45.40 7.28
N LEU A 344 2.91 46.29 6.89
CA LEU A 344 3.74 47.23 7.66
C LEU A 344 3.19 47.71 9.01
#